data_AF-A0A1V3WJQ4-F1
#
_entry.id   AF-A0A1V3WJQ4-F1
#
_cell.length_a   1.000
_cell.length_b   1.000
_cell.length_c   1.000
_cell.angle_alpha   90.00
_cell.angle_beta   90.00
_cell.angle_gamma   90.00
#
_symmetry.space_group_name_H-M   'P 1'
#
loop_
_entity.id
_entity.type
_entity.pdbx_description
1 polymer ?
#
loop_
_entity_poly.entity_id
_entity_poly.type
_entity_poly.pdbx_seq_one_letter_code
_entity_poly.pdbx_strand_id
1 'polypeptide(L)'
;MGFMSPELPDADPATWQTLPRATRLQIVTRHWVEHGFGTPYAAYLLYLFKIGVYIAAPAAIISLTPGLGGLGHIADWWTQPIVYQKVIIFTLLFEVMGFGCGSGPLTGRFLPPVGGFLYWLRPKTIRLPAWPDKVPFTRGDSRTLVDVILYAVVLAGGVWALVSPGHGGPVTGPATSA
;
A
#
# COMPACT_ATOMS: atom_id res chain seq x y z
N MET A 1 -21.93 3.00 15.70
CA MET A 1 -20.81 3.72 15.05
C MET A 1 -21.28 5.06 14.50
N GLY A 2 -20.64 6.15 14.92
CA GLY A 2 -20.91 7.50 14.40
C GLY A 2 -20.22 7.78 13.07
N PHE A 3 -20.57 8.88 12.41
CA PHE A 3 -19.93 9.29 11.15
C PHE A 3 -18.47 9.72 11.35
N MET A 4 -18.23 10.61 12.33
CA MET A 4 -16.89 11.12 12.68
C MET A 4 -16.35 10.55 14.01
N SER A 5 -17.23 10.00 14.85
CA SER A 5 -16.85 9.48 16.18
C SER A 5 -16.70 7.96 16.17
N PRO A 6 -15.66 7.41 16.80
CA PRO A 6 -15.50 5.98 16.95
C PRO A 6 -16.50 5.41 17.96
N GLU A 7 -16.72 4.11 17.86
CA GLU A 7 -17.43 3.33 18.90
C GLU A 7 -16.39 2.70 19.82
N LEU A 8 -16.38 3.14 21.08
CA LEU A 8 -15.45 2.63 22.08
C LEU A 8 -16.12 1.54 22.93
N PRO A 9 -15.36 0.58 23.47
CA PRO A 9 -15.91 -0.38 24.42
C PRO A 9 -16.56 0.33 25.61
N ASP A 10 -17.66 -0.23 26.12
CA ASP A 10 -18.34 0.25 27.32
C ASP A 10 -17.51 -0.04 28.57
N ALA A 11 -16.49 0.79 28.78
CA ALA A 11 -15.61 0.76 29.92
C ALA A 11 -15.07 2.16 30.20
N ASP A 12 -15.10 2.56 31.48
CA ASP A 12 -14.50 3.81 31.92
C ASP A 12 -12.95 3.72 31.82
N PRO A 13 -12.30 4.61 31.06
CA PRO A 13 -10.85 4.63 30.93
C PRO A 13 -10.10 4.77 32.27
N ALA A 14 -10.68 5.45 33.26
CA ALA A 14 -10.04 5.68 34.55
C ALA A 14 -9.95 4.39 35.39
N THR A 15 -10.94 3.50 35.26
CA THR A 15 -11.01 2.24 36.02
C THR A 15 -10.59 1.02 35.20
N TRP A 16 -10.40 1.16 33.88
CA TRP A 16 -10.04 0.05 32.98
C TRP A 16 -8.91 -0.84 33.50
N GLN A 17 -7.81 -0.24 33.98
CA GLN A 17 -6.64 -1.02 34.42
C GLN A 17 -6.85 -1.78 35.73
N THR A 18 -7.84 -1.40 36.54
CA THR A 18 -8.13 -2.05 37.82
C THR A 18 -9.03 -3.28 37.65
N LEU A 19 -9.68 -3.42 36.48
CA LEU A 19 -10.55 -4.55 36.19
C LEU A 19 -9.77 -5.88 36.07
N PRO A 20 -10.35 -7.00 36.55
CA PRO A 20 -9.79 -8.33 36.32
C PRO A 20 -9.53 -8.59 34.83
N ARG A 21 -8.45 -9.31 34.52
CA ARG A 21 -8.09 -9.64 33.12
C ARG A 21 -9.23 -10.32 32.36
N ALA A 22 -9.96 -11.22 33.01
CA ALA A 22 -11.10 -11.92 32.42
C ALA A 22 -12.22 -10.95 32.00
N THR A 23 -12.54 -9.99 32.85
CA THR A 23 -13.53 -8.94 32.56
C THR A 23 -13.10 -8.07 31.39
N ARG A 24 -11.85 -7.60 31.39
CA ARG A 24 -11.30 -6.82 30.26
C ARG A 24 -11.38 -7.59 28.95
N LEU A 25 -11.02 -8.87 28.96
CA LEU A 25 -11.09 -9.73 27.77
C LEU A 25 -12.54 -9.87 27.28
N GLN A 26 -13.48 -10.14 28.17
CA GLN A 26 -14.90 -10.25 27.82
C GLN A 26 -15.43 -8.96 27.18
N ILE A 27 -15.09 -7.79 27.73
CA ILE A 27 -15.48 -6.48 27.19
C ILE A 27 -14.93 -6.29 25.77
N VAL A 28 -13.61 -6.41 25.58
CA VAL A 28 -13.01 -6.15 24.25
C VAL A 28 -13.43 -7.18 23.21
N THR A 29 -13.59 -8.45 23.59
CA THR A 29 -13.98 -9.50 22.65
C THR A 29 -15.44 -9.34 22.21
N ARG A 30 -16.36 -9.01 23.12
CA ARG A 30 -17.75 -8.73 22.77
C ARG A 30 -17.88 -7.48 21.92
N HIS A 31 -17.19 -6.40 22.31
CA HIS A 31 -17.15 -5.16 21.53
C HIS A 31 -16.66 -5.42 20.09
N TRP A 32 -15.61 -6.23 19.94
CA TRP A 32 -15.09 -6.59 18.63
C TRP A 32 -16.10 -7.37 17.78
N VAL A 33 -16.84 -8.31 18.38
CA VAL A 33 -17.87 -9.08 17.65
C VAL A 33 -19.02 -8.18 17.21
N GLU A 34 -19.41 -7.22 18.04
CA GLU A 34 -20.56 -6.34 17.78
C GLU A 34 -20.22 -5.15 16.86
N HIS A 35 -19.03 -4.57 17.02
CA HIS A 35 -18.65 -3.30 16.39
C HIS A 35 -17.37 -3.39 15.53
N GLY A 36 -16.71 -4.55 15.49
CA GLY A 36 -15.43 -4.72 14.83
C GLY A 36 -14.37 -3.83 15.45
N PHE A 37 -13.67 -3.06 14.61
CA PHE A 37 -12.67 -2.11 15.08
C PHE A 37 -13.28 -0.86 15.76
N GLY A 38 -14.57 -0.57 15.54
CA GLY A 38 -15.19 0.65 16.07
C GLY A 38 -14.76 1.94 15.36
N THR A 39 -14.16 1.86 14.16
CA THR A 39 -13.76 3.06 13.39
C THR A 39 -14.96 3.88 12.91
N PRO A 40 -14.87 5.23 12.89
CA PRO A 40 -15.91 6.08 12.31
C PRO A 40 -16.20 5.74 10.84
N TYR A 41 -17.44 5.97 10.39
CA TYR A 41 -17.80 5.70 8.98
C TYR A 41 -16.97 6.49 7.96
N ALA A 42 -16.51 7.69 8.33
CA ALA A 42 -15.61 8.50 7.50
C ALA A 42 -14.33 7.75 7.10
N ALA A 43 -13.87 6.78 7.92
CA ALA A 43 -12.73 5.93 7.57
C ALA A 43 -13.04 5.13 6.28
N TYR A 44 -14.23 4.55 6.13
CA TYR A 44 -14.57 3.80 4.93
C TYR A 44 -14.61 4.67 3.67
N LEU A 45 -15.06 5.93 3.78
CA LEU A 45 -15.01 6.88 2.67
C LEU A 45 -13.57 7.16 2.23
N LEU A 46 -12.63 7.26 3.16
CA LEU A 46 -11.21 7.36 2.85
C LEU A 46 -10.72 6.13 2.06
N TYR A 47 -11.16 4.92 2.41
CA TYR A 47 -10.78 3.70 1.67
C TYR A 47 -11.45 3.62 0.29
N LEU A 48 -12.69 4.06 0.14
CA LEU A 48 -13.34 4.18 -1.18
C LEU A 48 -12.61 5.18 -2.07
N PHE A 49 -12.28 6.36 -1.53
CA PHE A 49 -11.48 7.37 -2.23
C PHE A 49 -10.13 6.79 -2.67
N LYS A 50 -9.47 6.08 -1.76
CA LYS A 50 -8.19 5.41 -2.02
C LYS A 50 -8.28 4.36 -3.13
N ILE A 51 -9.34 3.56 -3.19
CA ILE A 51 -9.60 2.63 -4.31
C ILE A 51 -9.76 3.42 -5.62
N GLY A 52 -10.50 4.53 -5.58
CA GLY A 52 -10.64 5.43 -6.73
C GLY A 52 -9.28 5.95 -7.22
N VAL A 53 -8.42 6.42 -6.31
CA VAL A 53 -7.06 6.86 -6.64
C VAL A 53 -6.22 5.72 -7.22
N TYR A 54 -6.30 4.53 -6.63
CA TYR A 54 -5.56 3.35 -7.10
C TYR A 54 -5.94 2.94 -8.53
N ILE A 55 -7.18 3.14 -8.94
CA ILE A 55 -7.64 2.86 -10.31
C ILE A 55 -7.30 4.03 -11.25
N ALA A 56 -7.59 5.26 -10.84
CA ALA A 56 -7.48 6.44 -11.69
C ALA A 56 -6.02 6.85 -11.97
N ALA A 57 -5.13 6.75 -10.98
CA ALA A 57 -3.72 7.14 -11.13
C ALA A 57 -2.97 6.33 -12.20
N PRO A 58 -2.96 4.98 -12.20
CA PRO A 58 -2.28 4.22 -13.24
C PRO A 58 -2.97 4.40 -14.59
N ALA A 59 -4.30 4.49 -14.64
CA ALA A 59 -5.01 4.75 -15.90
C ALA A 59 -4.53 6.07 -16.53
N ALA A 60 -4.46 7.14 -15.74
CA ALA A 60 -3.97 8.44 -16.20
C ALA A 60 -2.51 8.36 -16.67
N ILE A 61 -1.61 7.77 -15.87
CA ILE A 61 -0.19 7.64 -16.21
C ILE A 61 0.02 6.82 -17.48
N ILE A 62 -0.65 5.67 -17.60
CA ILE A 62 -0.52 4.77 -18.75
C ILE A 62 -1.05 5.44 -20.00
N SER A 63 -2.15 6.19 -19.90
CA SER A 63 -2.73 6.90 -21.05
C SER A 63 -1.78 7.92 -21.71
N LEU A 64 -0.76 8.39 -20.98
CA LEU A 64 0.29 9.28 -21.47
C LEU A 64 1.43 8.53 -22.20
N THR A 65 1.38 7.20 -22.26
CA THR A 65 2.35 6.41 -23.02
C THR A 65 2.20 6.74 -24.51
N PRO A 66 3.28 7.12 -25.21
CA PRO A 66 3.22 7.44 -26.63
C PRO A 66 2.57 6.31 -27.44
N GLY A 67 1.56 6.64 -28.25
CA GLY A 67 0.87 5.69 -29.12
C GLY A 67 -0.39 5.03 -28.58
N LEU A 68 -0.78 5.23 -27.31
CA LEU A 68 -2.01 4.62 -26.75
C LEU A 68 -3.29 5.46 -26.95
N GLY A 69 -3.19 6.75 -27.30
CA GLY A 69 -4.36 7.57 -27.63
C GLY A 69 -5.14 8.16 -26.43
N GLY A 70 -4.65 8.02 -25.19
CA GLY A 70 -5.25 8.68 -24.03
C GLY A 70 -6.47 7.96 -23.42
N LEU A 71 -7.06 8.53 -22.37
CA LEU A 71 -8.14 7.89 -21.59
C LEU A 71 -9.45 7.66 -22.37
N GLY A 72 -9.75 8.48 -23.37
CA GLY A 72 -10.96 8.34 -24.20
C GLY A 72 -10.99 7.08 -25.06
N HIS A 73 -9.83 6.45 -25.26
CA HIS A 73 -9.64 5.27 -26.11
C HIS A 73 -9.33 4.01 -25.30
N ILE A 74 -9.74 3.95 -24.02
CA ILE A 74 -9.37 2.86 -23.11
C ILE A 74 -9.70 1.47 -23.65
N ALA A 75 -10.83 1.33 -24.37
CA ALA A 75 -11.23 0.08 -25.00
C ALA A 75 -10.22 -0.44 -26.03
N ASP A 76 -9.45 0.46 -26.65
CA ASP A 76 -8.50 0.15 -27.72
C ASP A 76 -7.14 -0.31 -27.18
N TRP A 77 -6.76 0.17 -25.99
CA TRP A 77 -5.43 -0.08 -25.46
C TRP A 77 -5.37 -0.93 -24.19
N TRP A 78 -6.46 -1.10 -23.42
CA TRP A 78 -6.40 -1.77 -22.10
C TRP A 78 -5.90 -3.22 -22.14
N THR A 79 -6.04 -3.90 -23.28
CA THR A 79 -5.56 -5.27 -23.49
C THR A 79 -4.10 -5.35 -23.94
N GLN A 80 -3.45 -4.21 -24.20
CA GLN A 80 -2.07 -4.21 -24.65
C GLN A 80 -1.10 -4.62 -23.52
N PRO A 81 -0.07 -5.43 -23.79
CA PRO A 81 0.88 -5.91 -22.78
C PRO A 81 1.54 -4.80 -21.95
N ILE A 82 1.83 -3.66 -22.59
CA ILE A 82 2.46 -2.51 -21.94
C ILE A 82 1.61 -1.94 -20.78
N VAL A 83 0.29 -2.07 -20.87
CA VAL A 83 -0.64 -1.65 -19.81
C VAL A 83 -0.43 -2.51 -18.58
N TYR A 84 -0.45 -3.84 -18.74
CA TYR A 84 -0.26 -4.76 -17.62
C TYR A 84 1.10 -4.57 -16.96
N GLN A 85 2.17 -4.37 -17.75
CA GLN A 85 3.50 -4.09 -17.23
C GLN A 85 3.50 -2.82 -16.35
N LYS A 86 2.93 -1.71 -16.85
CA LYS A 86 2.86 -0.45 -16.11
C LYS A 86 1.94 -0.52 -14.90
N VAL A 87 0.82 -1.25 -14.97
CA VAL A 87 -0.05 -1.50 -13.81
C VAL A 87 0.71 -2.26 -12.73
N ILE A 88 1.42 -3.34 -13.08
CA ILE A 88 2.22 -4.11 -12.11
C ILE A 88 3.27 -3.21 -11.43
N ILE A 89 3.99 -2.40 -12.19
CA ILE A 89 4.98 -1.46 -11.66
C ILE A 89 4.31 -0.43 -10.74
N PHE A 90 3.17 0.14 -11.15
CA PHE A 90 2.42 1.07 -10.33
C PHE A 90 1.94 0.41 -9.03
N THR A 91 1.38 -0.79 -9.08
CA THR A 91 0.94 -1.55 -7.91
C THR A 91 2.11 -1.83 -6.97
N LEU A 92 3.27 -2.23 -7.50
CA LEU A 92 4.48 -2.41 -6.73
C LEU A 92 4.88 -1.12 -6.00
N LEU A 93 4.91 0.01 -6.71
CA LEU A 93 5.21 1.32 -6.10
C LEU A 93 4.19 1.71 -5.03
N PHE A 94 2.89 1.53 -5.31
CA PHE A 94 1.79 1.84 -4.40
C PHE A 94 1.91 1.06 -3.08
N GLU A 95 2.18 -0.24 -3.17
CA GLU A 95 2.38 -1.12 -2.01
C GLU A 95 3.68 -0.79 -1.26
N VAL A 96 4.80 -0.68 -1.97
CA VAL A 96 6.14 -0.45 -1.36
C VAL A 96 6.21 0.91 -0.66
N MET A 97 5.60 1.96 -1.23
CA MET A 97 5.49 3.26 -0.55
C MET A 97 4.57 3.22 0.68
N GLY A 98 3.78 2.15 0.84
CA GLY A 98 2.87 1.96 1.97
C GLY A 98 1.50 2.58 1.77
N PHE A 99 1.14 2.99 0.55
CA PHE A 99 -0.22 3.40 0.23
C PHE A 99 -1.14 2.18 0.09
N GLY A 100 -0.61 0.97 -0.03
CA GLY A 100 -1.35 -0.29 -0.08
C GLY A 100 -2.20 -0.62 1.15
N CYS A 101 -2.52 -1.90 1.32
CA CYS A 101 -3.36 -2.39 2.42
C CYS A 101 -2.86 -1.93 3.81
N GLY A 102 -1.55 -1.76 3.99
CA GLY A 102 -0.92 -1.31 5.23
C GLY A 102 -1.01 0.19 5.55
N SER A 103 -2.04 0.91 5.13
CA SER A 103 -2.26 2.32 5.51
C SER A 103 -3.66 2.60 6.03
N GLY A 104 -3.72 3.61 6.89
CA GLY A 104 -4.92 4.22 7.43
C GLY A 104 -5.50 3.54 8.68
N PRO A 105 -6.61 4.10 9.19
CA PRO A 105 -7.23 3.72 10.45
C PRO A 105 -7.64 2.24 10.57
N LEU A 106 -8.05 1.59 9.48
CA LEU A 106 -8.41 0.16 9.49
C LEU A 106 -7.20 -0.76 9.71
N THR A 107 -5.99 -0.21 9.68
CA THR A 107 -4.75 -0.91 10.05
C THR A 107 -4.10 -0.37 11.32
N GLY A 108 -4.85 0.41 12.13
CA GLY A 108 -4.33 1.03 13.34
C GLY A 108 -3.30 2.14 13.10
N ARG A 109 -3.22 2.69 11.88
CA ARG A 109 -2.33 3.81 11.53
C ARG A 109 -3.14 5.09 11.41
N PHE A 110 -3.07 5.92 12.46
CA PHE A 110 -3.85 7.15 12.54
C PHE A 110 -3.03 8.37 12.11
N LEU A 111 -1.87 8.59 12.73
CA LEU A 111 -1.02 9.73 12.40
C LEU A 111 0.48 9.38 12.58
N PRO A 112 1.27 9.35 11.49
CA PRO A 112 0.87 9.40 10.09
C PRO A 112 0.09 8.13 9.66
N PRO A 113 -0.88 8.24 8.73
CA PRO A 113 -1.67 7.09 8.28
C PRO A 113 -0.89 6.16 7.33
N VAL A 114 0.26 6.61 6.81
CA VAL A 114 1.12 5.85 5.89
C VAL A 114 2.43 5.52 6.60
N GLY A 115 2.89 4.29 6.48
CA GLY A 115 4.15 3.84 7.08
C GLY A 115 5.30 3.71 6.09
N GLY A 116 5.07 3.01 4.97
CA GLY A 116 6.10 2.51 4.04
C GLY A 116 7.30 3.43 3.87
N PHE A 117 7.24 4.43 2.98
CA PHE A 117 8.39 5.28 2.72
C PHE A 117 8.86 6.09 3.95
N LEU A 118 7.96 6.46 4.86
CA LEU A 118 8.30 7.21 6.08
C LEU A 118 9.20 6.42 7.04
N TYR A 119 9.05 5.10 7.07
CA TYR A 119 9.91 4.21 7.87
C TYR A 119 11.11 3.74 7.05
N TRP A 120 10.88 3.40 5.78
CA TRP A 120 11.87 2.72 4.97
C TRP A 120 13.02 3.63 4.49
N LEU A 121 12.79 4.94 4.41
CA LEU A 121 13.82 5.95 4.09
C LEU A 121 14.57 6.49 5.31
N ARG A 122 14.34 5.93 6.50
CA ARG A 122 15.01 6.39 7.74
C ARG A 122 15.99 5.34 8.26
N PRO A 123 17.26 5.72 8.50
CA PRO A 123 18.20 4.83 9.18
C PRO A 123 17.78 4.65 10.65
N LYS A 124 18.34 3.63 11.30
CA LYS A 124 18.09 3.27 12.71
C LYS A 124 16.64 2.84 13.03
N THR A 125 15.86 2.50 12.00
CA THR A 125 14.58 1.80 12.15
C THR A 125 14.80 0.29 12.25
N ILE A 126 13.83 -0.46 12.76
CA ILE A 126 13.94 -1.92 12.89
C ILE A 126 13.89 -2.56 11.49
N ARG A 127 14.79 -3.53 11.24
CA ARG A 127 14.78 -4.41 10.06
C ARG A 127 14.81 -5.87 10.47
N LEU A 128 14.22 -6.72 9.65
CA LEU A 128 14.43 -8.16 9.73
C LEU A 128 15.46 -8.55 8.66
N PRO A 129 16.69 -8.95 9.05
CA PRO A 129 17.71 -9.31 8.07
C PRO A 129 17.41 -10.64 7.38
N ALA A 130 17.72 -10.73 6.09
CA ALA A 130 17.58 -11.98 5.34
C ALA A 130 18.67 -12.98 5.79
N TRP A 131 18.24 -14.08 6.42
CA TRP A 131 19.09 -15.13 7.00
C TRP A 131 20.39 -14.58 7.61
N PRO A 132 20.32 -13.91 8.78
CA PRO A 132 21.46 -13.15 9.35
C PRO A 132 22.71 -14.00 9.59
N ASP A 133 22.55 -15.31 9.75
CA ASP A 133 23.64 -16.26 9.97
C ASP A 133 24.27 -16.76 8.66
N LYS A 134 23.65 -16.48 7.50
CA LYS A 134 24.04 -17.04 6.19
C LYS A 134 24.49 -15.98 5.20
N VAL A 135 23.84 -14.82 5.18
CA VAL A 135 24.16 -13.77 4.20
C VAL A 135 25.18 -12.81 4.81
N PRO A 136 26.37 -12.62 4.21
CA PRO A 136 27.34 -11.66 4.71
C PRO A 136 26.77 -10.23 4.63
N PHE A 137 27.20 -9.38 5.55
CA PHE A 137 26.80 -7.95 5.64
C PHE A 137 25.32 -7.66 5.95
N THR A 138 24.48 -8.67 6.20
CA THR A 138 23.07 -8.47 6.59
C THR A 138 22.83 -8.55 8.10
N ARG A 139 23.84 -8.83 8.92
CA ARG A 139 23.70 -8.94 10.39
C ARG A 139 23.14 -7.66 11.03
N GLY A 140 22.51 -7.82 12.19
CA GLY A 140 21.91 -6.73 12.97
C GLY A 140 20.44 -6.46 12.62
N ASP A 141 19.78 -5.76 13.52
CA ASP A 141 18.34 -5.50 13.55
C ASP A 141 17.99 -4.04 13.21
N SER A 142 18.99 -3.19 12.98
CA SER A 142 18.81 -1.78 12.65
C SER A 142 19.11 -1.49 11.18
N ARG A 143 18.29 -0.63 10.58
CA ARG A 143 18.48 -0.15 9.21
C ARG A 143 19.68 0.75 9.07
N THR A 144 20.54 0.36 8.15
CA THR A 144 21.75 1.06 7.76
C THR A 144 21.44 2.08 6.66
N LEU A 145 22.41 2.96 6.37
CA LEU A 145 22.30 3.87 5.22
C LEU A 145 22.24 3.10 3.89
N VAL A 146 22.90 1.94 3.80
CA VAL A 146 22.87 1.08 2.62
C VAL A 146 21.44 0.60 2.35
N ASP A 147 20.71 0.17 3.40
CA ASP A 147 19.31 -0.27 3.26
C ASP A 147 18.41 0.87 2.74
N VAL A 148 18.63 2.09 3.23
CA VAL A 148 17.89 3.28 2.80
C VAL A 148 18.17 3.59 1.33
N ILE A 149 19.44 3.52 0.91
CA ILE A 149 19.83 3.74 -0.49
C ILE A 149 19.22 2.66 -1.39
N LEU A 150 19.30 1.39 -1.01
CA LEU A 150 18.71 0.28 -1.77
C LEU A 150 17.20 0.48 -1.95
N TYR A 151 16.50 0.87 -0.89
CA TYR A 151 15.08 1.19 -0.97
C TYR A 151 14.81 2.38 -1.90
N ALA A 152 15.61 3.45 -1.83
CA ALA A 152 15.49 4.61 -2.72
C ALA A 152 15.74 4.23 -4.19
N VAL A 153 16.68 3.33 -4.48
CA VAL A 153 16.95 2.80 -5.83
C VAL A 153 15.74 2.04 -6.36
N VAL A 154 15.08 1.21 -5.55
CA VAL A 154 13.85 0.51 -5.95
C VAL A 154 12.76 1.51 -6.32
N LEU A 155 12.55 2.54 -5.50
CA LEU A 155 11.54 3.57 -5.79
C LEU A 155 11.87 4.34 -7.07
N ALA A 156 13.11 4.82 -7.20
CA ALA A 156 13.56 5.55 -8.38
C ALA A 156 13.47 4.71 -9.66
N GLY A 157 13.89 3.44 -9.59
CA GLY A 157 13.81 2.49 -10.69
C GLY A 157 12.37 2.18 -11.10
N GLY A 158 11.48 1.98 -10.12
CA GLY A 158 10.05 1.79 -10.41
C GLY A 158 9.40 3.01 -11.05
N VAL A 159 9.69 4.22 -10.53
CA VAL A 159 9.18 5.47 -11.12
C VAL A 159 9.71 5.63 -12.54
N TRP A 160 11.01 5.43 -12.75
CA TRP A 160 11.64 5.50 -14.06
C TRP A 160 11.02 4.50 -15.04
N ALA A 161 10.85 3.24 -14.65
CA ALA A 161 10.22 2.22 -15.49
C ALA A 161 8.75 2.56 -15.82
N LEU A 162 8.03 3.13 -14.85
CA LEU A 162 6.63 3.53 -15.03
C LEU A 162 6.48 4.68 -16.04
N VAL A 163 7.37 5.68 -16.00
CA VAL A 163 7.30 6.84 -16.91
C VAL A 163 8.05 6.64 -18.22
N SER A 164 8.90 5.61 -18.32
CA SER A 164 9.65 5.33 -19.53
C SER A 164 8.72 5.04 -20.72
N PRO A 165 9.05 5.56 -21.92
CA PRO A 165 8.34 5.20 -23.13
C PRO A 165 8.40 3.68 -23.35
N GLY A 166 7.33 3.11 -23.86
CA GLY A 166 7.26 1.71 -24.27
C GLY A 166 6.52 1.61 -25.59
N HIS A 167 6.82 0.57 -26.35
CA HIS A 167 6.08 0.28 -27.58
C HIS A 167 4.91 -0.65 -27.24
N GLY A 168 3.70 -0.22 -27.58
CA GLY A 168 2.53 -1.09 -27.60
C GLY A 168 2.58 -2.04 -28.80
N GLY A 169 1.95 -3.21 -28.67
CA GLY A 169 1.87 -4.20 -29.74
C GLY A 169 1.49 -5.59 -29.24
N PRO A 170 0.98 -6.47 -30.10
CA PRO A 170 0.67 -7.85 -29.73
C PRO A 170 1.94 -8.61 -29.30
N VAL A 171 1.82 -9.52 -28.32
CA VAL A 171 2.93 -10.38 -27.86
C VAL A 171 3.33 -11.37 -28.97
N THR A 172 2.37 -11.79 -29.77
CA THR A 172 2.56 -12.59 -30.96
C THR A 172 2.84 -11.66 -32.13
N GLY A 173 4.02 -11.75 -32.75
CA GLY A 173 4.31 -10.99 -33.98
C GLY A 173 3.24 -11.23 -35.06
N PRO A 174 3.15 -10.35 -36.08
CA PRO A 174 2.21 -10.57 -37.18
C PRO A 174 2.43 -11.98 -37.72
N ALA A 175 1.37 -12.79 -37.78
CA ALA A 175 1.46 -14.11 -38.37
C ALA A 175 1.97 -13.92 -39.80
N THR A 176 3.21 -14.34 -40.07
CA THR A 176 3.77 -14.33 -41.42
C THR A 176 2.90 -15.27 -42.25
N SER A 177 2.04 -14.68 -43.08
CA SER A 177 1.34 -15.39 -44.14
C SER A 177 2.38 -15.94 -45.11
N ALA A 178 2.58 -17.26 -45.08
CA ALA A 178 3.31 -17.99 -46.12
C ALA A 178 2.45 -18.11 -47.38
#